data_AF-A0A950NLF9-F1
#
_entry.id   AF-A0A950NLF9-F1
#
_cell.length_a   1.000
_cell.length_b   1.000
_cell.length_c   1.000
_cell.angle_alpha   90.00
_cell.angle_beta   90.00
_cell.angle_gamma   90.00
#
_symmetry.space_group_name_H-M   'P 1'
#
loop_
_entity.id
_entity.type
_entity.pdbx_description
1 polymer ?
#
loop_
_entity_poly.entity_id
_entity_poly.type
_entity_poly.pdbx_seq_one_letter_code
_entity_poly.pdbx_strand_id
1 'polypeptide(L)' 'LPGVVAAHCDLPVIGVPLTTRSSVAGGLDALLAIAQMPPGVPVACVGVDNPRNAAVLAARILGR' A
#
# COMPACT_ATOMS: atom_id res chain seq x y z
N LEU A 1 -3.74 -5.95 6.77
CA LEU A 1 -3.54 -5.72 5.31
C LEU A 1 -4.04 -4.32 4.97
N PRO A 2 -3.37 -3.53 4.10
CA PRO A 2 -3.64 -2.11 3.93
C PRO A 2 -5.11 -1.74 3.69
N GLY A 3 -5.80 -2.45 2.79
CA GLY A 3 -7.21 -2.17 2.48
C GLY A 3 -8.17 -2.35 3.66
N VAL A 4 -7.96 -3.35 4.51
CA VAL A 4 -8.80 -3.57 5.71
C VAL A 4 -8.56 -2.47 6.74
N VAL A 5 -7.31 -2.05 6.94
CA VAL A 5 -7.00 -0.95 7.87
C VAL A 5 -7.62 0.35 7.38
N ALA A 6 -7.55 0.63 6.07
CA ALA A 6 -8.16 1.82 5.46
C ALA A 6 -9.70 1.83 5.56
N ALA A 7 -10.35 0.66 5.65
CA ALA A 7 -11.79 0.58 5.86
C ALA A 7 -12.24 0.89 7.30
N HIS A 8 -11.30 0.90 8.25
CA HIS A 8 -11.58 1.06 9.68
C HIS A 8 -10.92 2.28 10.32
N CYS A 9 -10.28 3.14 9.54
CA CYS A 9 -9.57 4.31 10.05
C CYS A 9 -9.58 5.44 9.03
N ASP A 10 -9.79 6.67 9.49
CA ASP A 10 -9.75 7.88 8.66
C ASP A 10 -8.31 8.41 8.43
N LEU A 11 -7.32 7.85 9.13
CA LEU A 11 -5.92 8.19 8.91
C LEU A 11 -5.42 7.65 7.56
N PRO A 12 -4.50 8.35 6.87
CA PRO A 12 -3.94 7.87 5.62
C PRO A 12 -3.19 6.55 5.82
N VAL A 13 -3.55 5.54 5.03
CA VAL A 13 -2.90 4.22 5.04
C VAL A 13 -1.98 4.08 3.83
N ILE A 14 -0.72 3.72 4.09
CA ILE A 14 0.27 3.43 3.06
C ILE A 14 0.43 1.91 2.94
N GLY A 15 0.24 1.38 1.74
CA GLY A 15 0.38 -0.04 1.44
C GLY A 15 1.69 -0.34 0.70
N VAL A 16 2.43 -1.35 1.17
CA VAL A 16 3.61 -1.89 0.49
C VAL A 16 3.26 -3.26 -0.07
N PRO A 17 3.22 -3.46 -1.39
CA PRO A 17 3.09 -4.79 -1.97
C PRO A 17 4.37 -5.56 -1.75
N LEU A 18 4.25 -6.76 -1.17
CA LEU A 18 5.39 -7.62 -0.86
C LEU A 18 5.35 -8.85 -1.77
N THR A 19 6.50 -9.19 -2.35
CA THR A 19 6.61 -10.45 -3.08
C THR A 19 6.76 -11.63 -2.12
N THR A 20 6.27 -12.77 -2.57
CA THR A 20 6.41 -14.07 -1.91
C THR A 20 6.85 -15.11 -2.94
N ARG A 21 7.18 -16.32 -2.48
CA ARG A 21 7.49 -17.45 -3.39
C ARG A 21 6.34 -17.81 -4.33
N SER A 22 5.11 -17.45 -3.95
CA SER A 22 3.89 -17.74 -4.72
C SER A 22 3.39 -16.53 -5.51
N SER A 23 4.13 -15.41 -5.51
CA SER A 23 3.69 -14.19 -6.17
C SER A 23 3.67 -14.33 -7.68
N VAL A 24 2.57 -13.85 -8.27
CA VAL A 24 2.40 -13.81 -9.73
C VAL A 24 3.21 -12.66 -10.31
N ALA A 25 3.97 -12.96 -11.38
CA ALA A 25 4.68 -11.96 -12.19
C ALA A 25 5.48 -10.94 -11.37
N GLY A 26 6.22 -11.40 -10.36
CA GLY A 26 7.05 -10.53 -9.53
C GLY A 26 6.26 -9.60 -8.59
N GLY A 27 5.08 -10.03 -8.12
CA GLY A 27 4.29 -9.29 -7.12
C GLY A 27 3.14 -8.47 -7.71
N LEU A 28 2.76 -8.72 -8.97
CA LEU A 28 1.63 -8.04 -9.62
C LEU A 28 0.31 -8.32 -8.90
N ASP A 29 0.15 -9.53 -8.37
CA ASP A 29 -0.98 -9.91 -7.52
C ASP A 29 -1.07 -9.05 -6.26
N ALA A 30 0.03 -8.91 -5.53
CA ALA A 30 0.10 -8.06 -4.34
C ALA A 30 -0.12 -6.58 -4.68
N LEU A 31 0.44 -6.10 -5.80
CA LEU A 31 0.26 -4.73 -6.27
C LEU A 31 -1.20 -4.43 -6.56
N LEU A 32 -1.88 -5.28 -7.33
CA LEU A 32 -3.29 -5.09 -7.67
C LEU A 32 -4.20 -5.22 -6.45
N ALA A 33 -3.89 -6.13 -5.52
CA ALA A 33 -4.64 -6.28 -4.27
C ALA A 33 -4.59 -5.05 -3.35
N ILE A 34 -3.57 -4.18 -3.50
CA ILE A 34 -3.42 -2.96 -2.71
C ILE A 34 -3.85 -1.72 -3.49
N ALA A 35 -3.49 -1.63 -4.77
CA ALA A 35 -3.71 -0.43 -5.57
C ALA A 35 -5.17 -0.28 -6.06
N GLN A 36 -5.86 -1.39 -6.32
CA GLN A 36 -7.20 -1.39 -6.93
C GLN A 36 -8.31 -1.31 -5.87
N MET A 37 -8.22 -0.33 -4.98
CA MET A 37 -9.27 -0.10 -3.98
C MET A 37 -10.51 0.56 -4.62
N PRO A 38 -11.73 0.17 -4.20
CA PRO A 38 -12.96 0.81 -4.66
C PRO A 38 -13.06 2.27 -4.14
N PRO A 39 -13.91 3.10 -4.77
CA PRO A 39 -14.18 4.45 -4.29
C PRO A 39 -14.61 4.47 -2.83
N GLY A 40 -14.07 5.41 -2.05
CA GLY A 40 -14.41 5.63 -0.64
C GLY A 40 -13.45 4.98 0.38
N VAL A 41 -12.57 4.06 -0.03
CA VAL A 41 -11.59 3.41 0.88
C VAL A 41 -10.17 3.53 0.30
N PRO A 42 -9.55 4.73 0.34
CA PRO A 42 -8.27 4.97 -0.33
C PRO A 42 -7.08 4.32 0.38
N VAL A 43 -6.14 3.79 -0.40
CA VAL A 43 -4.83 3.32 0.08
C VAL A 43 -3.73 3.93 -0.79
N ALA A 44 -2.71 4.52 -0.17
CA ALA A 44 -1.53 4.99 -0.89
C ALA A 44 -0.58 3.81 -1.15
N CYS A 45 -0.63 3.24 -2.37
CA CYS A 45 0.24 2.14 -2.75
C CYS A 45 1.60 2.64 -3.23
N VAL A 46 2.69 2.08 -2.69
CA VAL A 46 4.05 2.30 -3.21
C VAL A 46 4.48 1.15 -4.14
N GLY A 47 5.69 1.23 -4.69
CA GLY A 47 6.25 0.15 -5.52
C GLY A 47 6.43 -1.17 -4.75
N VAL A 48 6.41 -2.28 -5.49
CA VAL A 48 6.63 -3.63 -4.96
C VAL A 48 7.98 -3.69 -4.23
N ASP A 49 7.98 -4.33 -3.05
CA ASP A 49 9.12 -4.49 -2.14
C ASP A 49 9.85 -3.17 -1.82
N ASN A 50 9.13 -2.05 -1.78
CA ASN A 50 9.71 -0.74 -1.55
C ASN A 50 9.24 -0.07 -0.23
N PRO A 51 9.57 -0.63 0.94
CA PRO A 51 9.20 -0.06 2.24
C PRO A 51 9.89 1.29 2.50
N ARG A 52 11.06 1.53 1.88
CA ARG A 52 11.78 2.80 2.01
C ARG A 52 10.95 3.96 1.46
N ASN A 53 10.33 3.81 0.29
CA ASN A 53 9.45 4.85 -0.24
C ASN A 53 8.18 5.03 0.59
N ALA A 54 7.67 3.97 1.22
CA ALA A 54 6.56 4.12 2.17
C ALA A 54 6.95 4.98 3.38
N ALA A 55 8.13 4.77 3.94
CA ALA A 55 8.65 5.60 5.03
C ALA A 55 8.88 7.06 4.61
N VAL A 56 9.44 7.28 3.41
CA VAL A 56 9.62 8.64 2.85
C VAL A 56 8.26 9.32 2.62
N LEU A 57 7.26 8.59 2.13
CA LEU A 57 5.90 9.11 1.94
C LEU A 57 5.27 9.46 3.29
N ALA A 58 5.40 8.60 4.30
CA ALA A 58 4.93 8.88 5.66
C ALA A 58 5.59 10.15 6.23
N ALA A 59 6.91 10.30 6.10
CA ALA A 59 7.63 11.49 6.51
C ALA A 59 7.14 12.76 5.79
N ARG A 60 6.77 12.66 4.50
CA ARG A 60 6.17 13.78 3.74
C ARG A 60 4.74 14.11 4.17
N ILE A 61 3.99 13.15 4.70
CA ILE A 61 2.65 13.38 5.27
C ILE A 61 2.77 14.07 6.62
N LEU A 62 3.72 13.65 7.46
CA LEU A 62 3.93 14.17 8.82
C LEU A 62 4.71 15.50 8.86
N GLY A 63 5.65 15.69 7.93
CA GLY A 63 6.50 16.89 7.86
C GLY A 63 5.93 18.02 7.01
N ARG A 64 4.65 17.92 6.64
CA ARG A 64 3.83 19.02 6.13
C ARG A 64 3.01 19.61 7.27
#